data_AF-A0A7L4JGJ6-F1
#
_entry.id   AF-A0A7L4JGJ6-F1
#
_cell.length_a   1.000
_cell.length_b   1.000
_cell.length_c   1.000
_cell.angle_alpha   90.00
_cell.angle_beta   90.00
_cell.angle_gamma   90.00
#
_symmetry.space_group_name_H-M   'P 1'
#
loop_
_entity.id
_entity.type
_entity.pdbx_description
1 polymer ?
#
loop_
_entity_poly.entity_id
_entity_poly.type
_entity_poly.pdbx_seq_one_letter_code
_entity_poly.pdbx_strand_id
1 'polypeptide(L)'
;SLSASQLHTVSMRDPLNRVLANLFLLISSILGAKTAGTHTQFVQWFMEECVECLEQGSRGSILQFMPFTMVSELVKVSTMSSPKIVLAITDLSLPLGRRVAAKAIAAL
;
A
#
# COMPACT_ATOMS: atom_id res chain seq x y z
N SER A 1 5.63 14.45 6.17
CA SER A 1 6.41 13.22 6.46
C SER A 1 5.75 12.49 7.62
N LEU A 2 5.11 11.35 7.37
CA LEU A 2 4.54 10.52 8.44
C LEU A 2 5.62 9.51 8.90
N SER A 3 6.11 9.73 10.12
CA SER A 3 7.28 9.10 10.72
C SER A 3 6.90 7.95 11.67
N ALA A 4 7.53 6.80 11.45
CA ALA A 4 8.04 5.81 12.41
C ALA A 4 7.13 5.07 13.43
N SER A 5 5.84 5.39 13.61
CA SER A 5 5.08 4.91 14.78
C SER A 5 3.89 3.95 14.53
N GLN A 6 3.70 3.42 13.33
CA GLN A 6 2.76 2.30 13.09
C GLN A 6 3.45 0.93 13.27
N LEU A 7 4.67 0.97 13.79
CA LEU A 7 5.69 -0.07 13.76
C LEU A 7 5.78 -0.90 15.04
N HIS A 8 4.71 -1.01 15.83
CA HIS A 8 4.80 -1.79 17.07
C HIS A 8 4.88 -3.32 16.85
N THR A 9 4.83 -3.79 15.60
CA THR A 9 4.91 -5.22 15.25
C THR A 9 6.11 -5.59 14.37
N VAL A 10 6.72 -4.64 13.65
CA VAL A 10 7.77 -4.95 12.67
C VAL A 10 9.11 -4.37 13.13
N SER A 11 10.13 -5.21 13.29
CA SER A 11 11.43 -4.77 13.77
C SER A 11 12.23 -4.10 12.64
N MET A 12 12.45 -2.78 12.71
CA MET A 12 13.31 -2.06 11.74
C MET A 12 14.82 -2.31 11.94
N ARG A 13 15.19 -3.12 12.94
CA ARG A 13 16.57 -3.62 13.05
C ARG A 13 16.87 -4.66 11.98
N ASP A 14 15.85 -5.35 11.49
CA ASP A 14 15.97 -6.29 10.38
C ASP A 14 16.26 -5.53 9.07
N PRO A 15 17.36 -5.86 8.35
CA PRO A 15 17.67 -5.25 7.07
C PRO A 15 16.57 -5.44 6.01
N LEU A 16 15.87 -6.58 5.99
CA LEU A 16 14.80 -6.83 5.03
C LEU A 16 13.65 -5.85 5.23
N ASN A 17 13.20 -5.66 6.47
CA ASN A 17 12.11 -4.73 6.80
C ASN A 17 12.41 -3.30 6.36
N ARG A 18 13.69 -2.89 6.47
CA ARG A 18 14.14 -1.58 5.97
C ARG A 18 14.09 -1.49 4.45
N VAL A 19 14.55 -2.52 3.75
CA VAL A 19 14.49 -2.57 2.28
C VAL A 19 13.04 -2.52 1.80
N LEU A 20 12.15 -3.29 2.44
CA LEU A 20 10.72 -3.31 2.12
C LEU A 20 10.05 -1.96 2.34
N ALA A 21 10.29 -1.32 3.50
CA ALA A 21 9.78 0.02 3.76
C ALA A 21 10.25 1.05 2.70
N ASN A 22 11.54 1.01 2.35
CA ASN A 22 12.09 1.91 1.33
C ASN A 22 11.53 1.64 -0.07
N LEU A 23 11.31 0.36 -0.42
CA LEU A 23 10.69 -0.03 -1.68
C LEU A 23 9.27 0.55 -1.79
N PHE A 24 8.44 0.42 -0.76
CA PHE A 24 7.08 0.99 -0.77
C PHE A 24 7.06 2.51 -0.80
N LEU A 25 8.05 3.17 -0.18
CA LEU A 25 8.21 4.62 -0.31
C LEU A 25 8.56 5.04 -1.75
N LEU A 26 9.46 4.30 -2.41
CA LEU A 26 9.79 4.54 -3.81
C LEU A 26 8.58 4.34 -4.72
N ILE A 27 7.85 3.23 -4.54
CA ILE A 27 6.62 2.95 -5.28
C ILE A 27 5.60 4.07 -5.08
N SER A 28 5.37 4.50 -3.84
CA SER A 28 4.45 5.61 -3.55
C SER A 28 4.86 6.90 -4.27
N SER A 29 6.16 7.17 -4.40
CA SER A 29 6.68 8.31 -5.14
C SER A 29 6.42 8.19 -6.65
N ILE A 30 6.60 7.00 -7.23
CA ILE A 30 6.35 6.74 -8.65
C ILE A 30 4.86 6.93 -8.97
N LEU A 31 3.98 6.39 -8.12
CA LEU A 31 2.53 6.53 -8.29
C LEU A 31 2.09 8.01 -8.18
N GLY A 32 2.62 8.75 -7.19
CA GLY A 32 2.25 10.15 -6.97
C GLY A 32 2.80 11.12 -8.01
N ALA A 33 3.93 10.79 -8.66
CA ALA A 33 4.56 11.66 -9.65
C ALA A 33 3.80 11.73 -11.01
N LYS A 34 2.74 10.94 -11.19
CA LYS A 34 2.04 10.75 -12.49
C LYS A 34 2.97 10.35 -13.63
N THR A 35 4.18 9.89 -13.31
CA THR A 35 5.10 9.22 -14.23
C THR A 35 4.69 7.76 -14.46
N ALA A 36 3.60 7.33 -13.81
CA ALA A 36 2.86 6.10 -14.06
C ALA A 36 2.50 5.99 -15.55
N GLY A 37 3.36 5.33 -16.31
CA GLY A 37 3.23 5.06 -17.73
C GLY A 37 3.81 3.68 -18.06
N THR A 38 4.03 3.40 -19.35
CA THR A 38 4.56 2.09 -19.82
C THR A 38 5.86 1.68 -19.14
N HIS A 39 6.74 2.65 -18.81
CA HIS A 39 8.02 2.38 -18.14
C HIS A 39 7.91 2.01 -16.66
N THR A 40 6.76 2.23 -16.04
CA THR A 40 6.52 1.94 -14.61
C THR A 40 5.37 0.96 -14.42
N GLN A 41 4.94 0.27 -15.49
CA GLN A 41 3.85 -0.70 -15.45
C GLN A 41 4.13 -1.84 -14.46
N PHE A 42 5.41 -2.18 -14.25
CA PHE A 42 5.82 -3.15 -13.23
C PHE A 42 5.35 -2.77 -11.82
N VAL A 43 5.22 -1.48 -11.49
CA VAL A 43 4.75 -1.03 -10.17
C VAL A 43 3.30 -1.42 -9.96
N GLN A 44 2.48 -1.29 -11.01
CA GLN A 44 1.09 -1.70 -10.97
C GLN A 44 0.98 -3.22 -10.84
N TRP A 45 1.71 -3.99 -11.66
CA TRP A 45 1.74 -5.45 -11.56
C TRP A 45 2.23 -5.95 -10.21
N PHE A 46 3.25 -5.30 -9.66
CA PHE A 46 3.76 -5.63 -8.33
C PHE A 46 2.68 -5.43 -7.25
N MET A 47 1.90 -4.35 -7.35
CA MET A 47 0.82 -4.08 -6.41
C MET A 47 -0.35 -5.04 -6.56
N GLU A 48 -0.71 -5.39 -7.80
CA GLU A 48 -1.68 -6.44 -8.11
C GLU A 48 -1.28 -7.76 -7.46
N GLU A 49 -0.03 -8.20 -7.69
CA GLU A 49 0.52 -9.43 -7.10
C GLU A 49 0.51 -9.40 -5.56
N CYS A 50 0.84 -8.25 -4.95
CA CYS A 50 0.80 -8.11 -3.48
C CYS A 50 -0.61 -8.29 -2.90
N VAL A 51 -1.65 -7.88 -3.65
CA VAL A 51 -3.05 -8.05 -3.27
C VAL A 51 -3.51 -9.49 -3.48
N GLU A 52 -3.15 -10.12 -4.60
CA GLU A 52 -3.45 -11.54 -4.84
C GLU A 52 -2.81 -12.44 -3.78
N CYS A 53 -1.56 -12.17 -3.40
CA CYS A 53 -0.87 -12.87 -2.32
C CYS A 53 -1.55 -12.68 -0.95
N LEU A 54 -2.31 -11.59 -0.75
CA LEU A 54 -3.05 -11.35 0.49
C LEU A 54 -4.29 -12.25 0.59
N GLU A 55 -4.99 -12.50 -0.51
CA GLU A 55 -6.16 -13.39 -0.55
C GLU A 55 -5.82 -14.83 -0.15
N GLN A 56 -4.55 -15.23 -0.27
CA GLN A 56 -4.04 -16.53 0.12
C GLN A 56 -3.83 -16.71 1.64
N GLY A 57 -4.20 -15.73 2.47
CA GLY A 57 -4.26 -15.88 3.93
C GLY A 57 -2.91 -15.86 4.66
N SER A 58 -1.85 -15.37 4.01
CA SER A 58 -0.52 -15.26 4.62
C SER A 58 -0.52 -14.25 5.79
N ARG A 59 -0.14 -14.73 6.99
CA ARG A 59 0.07 -13.87 8.17
C ARG A 59 1.33 -13.02 7.95
N GLY A 60 1.14 -11.72 7.76
CA GLY A 60 2.23 -10.75 7.57
C GLY A 60 2.49 -10.44 6.11
N SER A 61 1.49 -9.85 5.44
CA SER A 61 1.67 -9.38 4.07
C SER A 61 2.73 -8.28 4.01
N ILE A 62 3.50 -8.28 2.91
CA ILE A 62 4.43 -7.22 2.54
C ILE A 62 3.73 -5.84 2.47
N LEU A 63 2.41 -5.82 2.33
CA LEU A 63 1.57 -4.62 2.36
C LEU A 63 1.61 -3.89 3.72
N GLN A 64 2.05 -4.52 4.81
CA GLN A 64 2.25 -3.83 6.10
C GLN A 64 3.32 -2.72 6.03
N PHE A 65 4.19 -2.75 5.01
CA PHE A 65 5.18 -1.71 4.74
C PHE A 65 4.65 -0.56 3.88
N MET A 66 3.43 -0.70 3.34
CA MET A 66 2.81 0.30 2.48
C MET A 66 2.40 1.54 3.30
N PRO A 67 2.76 2.76 2.85
CA PRO A 67 2.32 3.97 3.53
C PRO A 67 0.84 4.25 3.23
N PHE A 68 0.08 4.75 4.22
CA PHE A 68 -1.34 5.11 4.04
C PHE A 68 -1.59 6.14 2.92
N THR A 69 -0.61 7.00 2.64
CA THR A 69 -0.68 7.98 1.54
C THR A 69 -0.76 7.33 0.17
N MET A 70 -0.34 6.07 0.04
CA MET A 70 -0.34 5.35 -1.22
C MET A 70 -1.72 4.80 -1.60
N VAL A 71 -2.60 4.53 -0.63
CA VAL A 71 -3.96 4.02 -0.89
C VAL A 71 -4.74 4.95 -1.82
N SER A 72 -4.65 6.27 -1.61
CA SER A 72 -5.34 7.25 -2.47
C SER A 72 -4.76 7.34 -3.88
N GLU A 73 -3.49 6.98 -4.08
CA GLU A 73 -2.88 6.94 -5.40
C GLU A 73 -3.20 5.62 -6.12
N LEU A 74 -3.22 4.51 -5.38
CA LEU A 74 -3.58 3.19 -5.92
C LEU A 74 -5.02 3.16 -6.43
N VAL A 75 -5.96 3.78 -5.74
CA VAL A 75 -7.37 3.82 -6.16
C VAL A 75 -7.58 4.55 -7.49
N LYS A 76 -6.66 5.43 -7.90
CA LYS A 76 -6.70 6.07 -9.22
C LYS A 76 -6.29 5.12 -10.35
N VAL A 77 -5.67 3.98 -10.02
CA VAL A 77 -5.32 2.93 -10.97
C VAL A 77 -6.55 2.04 -11.15
N SER A 78 -7.08 1.96 -12.38
CA SER A 78 -8.38 1.33 -12.68
C SER A 78 -8.48 -0.14 -12.30
N THR A 79 -7.39 -0.89 -12.29
CA THR A 79 -7.39 -2.30 -11.85
C THR A 79 -7.50 -2.43 -10.33
N MET A 80 -7.11 -1.40 -9.58
CA MET A 80 -7.10 -1.35 -8.13
C MET A 80 -8.29 -0.56 -7.56
N SER A 81 -9.17 -0.02 -8.41
CA SER A 81 -10.36 0.73 -8.03
C SER A 81 -11.50 -0.22 -7.61
N SER A 82 -11.31 -0.96 -6.52
CA SER A 82 -12.29 -1.88 -5.96
C SER A 82 -12.41 -1.69 -4.45
N PRO A 83 -13.63 -1.56 -3.88
CA PRO A 83 -13.80 -1.44 -2.44
C PRO A 83 -13.18 -2.61 -1.67
N LYS A 84 -13.21 -3.83 -2.26
CA LYS A 84 -12.61 -5.02 -1.66
C LYS A 84 -11.09 -4.86 -1.51
N ILE A 85 -10.43 -4.37 -2.56
CA ILE A 85 -8.98 -4.14 -2.56
C ILE A 85 -8.62 -3.07 -1.54
N VAL A 86 -9.35 -1.94 -1.51
CA VAL A 86 -9.12 -0.85 -0.56
C VAL A 86 -9.18 -1.35 0.89
N LEU A 87 -10.19 -2.17 1.21
CA LEU A 87 -10.34 -2.76 2.54
C LEU A 87 -9.23 -3.76 2.87
N ALA A 88 -8.75 -4.50 1.88
CA ALA A 88 -7.73 -5.52 2.06
C ALA A 88 -6.33 -4.91 2.32
N ILE A 89 -5.99 -3.84 1.60
CA ILE A 89 -4.66 -3.19 1.71
C ILE A 89 -4.56 -2.16 2.85
N THR A 90 -5.69 -1.76 3.44
CA THR A 90 -5.71 -0.73 4.49
C THR A 90 -5.83 -1.36 5.87
N ASP A 91 -4.95 -0.98 6.80
CA ASP A 91 -5.07 -1.44 8.19
C ASP A 91 -6.28 -0.82 8.90
N LEU A 92 -7.36 -1.61 9.03
CA LEU A 92 -8.60 -1.20 9.66
C LEU A 92 -8.57 -1.23 11.19
N SER A 93 -7.51 -1.76 11.82
CA SER A 93 -7.35 -1.69 13.26
C SER A 93 -7.12 -0.24 13.73
N LEU A 94 -6.55 0.58 12.85
CA LEU A 94 -6.16 1.95 13.12
C LEU A 94 -7.26 2.97 12.75
N PRO A 95 -7.54 3.98 13.59
CA PRO A 95 -8.48 5.05 13.25
C PRO A 95 -8.11 5.84 11.99
N LEU A 96 -6.81 5.94 11.67
CA LEU A 96 -6.35 6.57 10.43
C LEU A 96 -6.67 5.69 9.21
N GLY A 97 -6.36 4.39 9.28
CA GLY A 97 -6.67 3.46 8.20
C GLY A 97 -8.15 3.39 7.89
N ARG A 98 -9.03 3.34 8.91
CA ARG A 98 -10.49 3.43 8.69
C ARG A 98 -10.93 4.69 7.94
N ARG A 99 -10.36 5.85 8.28
CA ARG A 99 -10.65 7.13 7.60
C ARG A 99 -10.14 7.13 6.15
N VAL A 100 -8.93 6.60 5.93
CA VAL A 100 -8.34 6.50 4.58
C VAL A 100 -9.17 5.57 3.71
N ALA A 101 -9.54 4.38 4.20
CA ALA A 101 -10.39 3.44 3.48
C ALA A 101 -11.75 4.05 3.14
N ALA A 102 -12.42 4.69 4.11
CA ALA A 102 -13.71 5.35 3.86
C ALA A 102 -13.62 6.44 2.79
N LYS A 103 -12.58 7.30 2.85
CA LYS A 103 -12.36 8.35 1.86
C LYS A 103 -12.07 7.77 0.47
N ALA A 104 -11.26 6.73 0.40
CA ALA A 104 -10.92 6.04 -0.83
C ALA A 104 -12.15 5.40 -1.47
N ILE A 105 -12.96 4.67 -0.70
CA ILE A 105 -14.18 4.03 -1.18
C ILE A 105 -15.21 5.06 -1.65
N ALA A 106 -15.33 6.20 -0.97
CA ALA A 106 -16.23 7.28 -1.39
C ALA A 106 -15.78 8.00 -2.67
N ALA A 107 -14.55 7.79 -3.13
CA ALA A 107 -13.99 8.38 -4.34
C ALA A 107 -13.91 7.41 -5.54
N LEU A 108 -14.37 6.16 -5.35
CA LEU A 108 -14.57 5.17 -6.42
C LEU A 108 -15.85 5.50 -7.20
#